data_AF-A0AAU3XU65-F1
#
_entry.id   AF-A0AAU3XU65-F1
#
_cell.length_a   1.000
_cell.length_b   1.000
_cell.length_c   1.000
_cell.angle_alpha   90.00
_cell.angle_beta   90.00
_cell.angle_gamma   90.00
#
_symmetry.space_group_name_H-M   'P 1'
#
loop_
_entity.id
_entity.type
_entity.pdbx_description
1 polymer ?
#
loop_
_entity_poly.entity_id
_entity_poly.type
_entity_poly.pdbx_seq_one_letter_code
_entity_poly.pdbx_strand_id
1 'polypeptide(L)'
;MARALKPSRRRHRVVAASVAALALGGTALAEISASAAARPKGHDVSSHQRKVNWSNAKSKGARFVYVKATESTTYRNPYFGQQYNGSRDAGLIRGAYHFAMPHQSSGKAQARYFVNNGGGWRADGWTLPPALDIEYNPYDKKRKCYGLSNSRMVGWITSFSNEMKRLTGRRPVIYTTTHWWKTCTGNSTAFGGNHALWLARYDSAGAGELPAGWKFWTIWQYDNGSGSLPGDQNLFNGSTSRLKKFARG
;
A
#
# COMPACT_ATOMS: atom_id res chain seq x y z
N MET A 1 41.84 -8.62 94.27
CA MET A 1 40.58 -8.55 95.04
C MET A 1 39.41 -8.51 94.07
N ALA A 2 38.31 -9.20 94.41
CA ALA A 2 37.00 -9.32 93.73
C ALA A 2 37.01 -10.08 92.37
N ARG A 3 36.56 -11.34 92.26
CA ARG A 3 35.27 -12.06 92.49
C ARG A 3 34.64 -12.43 91.14
N ALA A 4 34.58 -13.73 90.87
CA ALA A 4 33.90 -14.33 89.73
C ALA A 4 32.38 -14.38 89.95
N LEU A 5 31.59 -14.23 88.87
CA LEU A 5 30.18 -14.64 88.82
C LEU A 5 29.83 -15.29 87.47
N LYS A 6 29.18 -16.46 87.56
CA LYS A 6 28.67 -17.33 86.49
C LYS A 6 27.53 -16.70 85.68
N PRO A 7 27.31 -17.14 84.42
CA PRO A 7 26.00 -17.06 83.79
C PRO A 7 25.25 -18.41 83.80
N SER A 8 23.94 -18.25 84.02
CA SER A 8 22.86 -19.23 84.02
C SER A 8 22.37 -19.57 82.59
N ARG A 9 21.62 -20.67 82.48
CA ARG A 9 21.15 -21.35 81.25
C ARG A 9 19.90 -20.70 80.59
N ARG A 10 19.65 -21.17 79.34
CA ARG A 10 18.38 -21.32 78.57
C ARG A 10 17.89 -20.07 77.81
N ARG A 11 17.26 -20.14 76.63
CA ARG A 11 17.06 -21.13 75.53
C ARG A 11 16.18 -20.42 74.47
N HIS A 12 16.44 -20.66 73.17
CA HIS A 12 15.54 -20.47 72.00
C HIS A 12 15.16 -19.00 71.64
N ARG A 13 14.90 -18.56 70.39
CA ARG A 13 14.47 -19.20 69.14
C ARG A 13 15.07 -18.41 67.95
N VAL A 14 15.40 -19.09 66.86
CA VAL A 14 15.71 -18.49 65.56
C VAL A 14 14.41 -18.16 64.85
N VAL A 15 14.21 -16.90 64.46
CA VAL A 15 13.20 -16.47 63.48
C VAL A 15 13.97 -15.83 62.32
N ALA A 16 13.93 -16.46 61.16
CA ALA A 16 14.47 -15.93 59.92
C ALA A 16 13.57 -14.81 59.41
N ALA A 17 14.13 -13.62 59.21
CA ALA A 17 13.47 -12.49 58.54
C ALA A 17 14.04 -12.36 57.13
N SER A 18 13.20 -12.61 56.13
CA SER A 18 13.51 -12.47 54.70
C SER A 18 13.56 -10.98 54.33
N VAL A 19 14.67 -10.55 53.74
CA VAL A 19 14.84 -9.20 53.17
C VAL A 19 14.18 -9.15 51.80
N ALA A 20 13.14 -8.32 51.65
CA ALA A 20 12.54 -8.00 50.37
C ALA A 20 13.36 -6.93 49.65
N ALA A 21 13.89 -7.26 48.47
CA ALA A 21 14.54 -6.30 47.58
C ALA A 21 13.47 -5.58 46.74
N LEU A 22 13.39 -4.24 46.86
CA LEU A 22 12.61 -3.40 45.95
C LEU A 22 13.32 -3.32 44.59
N ALA A 23 12.74 -3.93 43.56
CA ALA A 23 13.10 -3.66 42.17
C ALA A 23 12.28 -2.47 41.66
N LEU A 24 12.95 -1.37 41.33
CA LEU A 24 12.38 -0.23 40.61
C LEU A 24 11.92 -0.69 39.21
N GLY A 25 10.60 -0.76 39.01
CA GLY A 25 9.98 -1.12 37.76
C GLY A 25 10.18 -0.03 36.70
N GLY A 26 11.20 -0.18 35.87
CA GLY A 26 11.25 0.48 34.57
C GLY A 26 10.19 -0.14 33.66
N THR A 27 9.19 0.63 33.27
CA THR A 27 8.27 0.24 32.20
C THR A 27 9.06 0.23 30.89
N ALA A 28 9.63 -0.92 30.55
CA ALA A 28 10.02 -1.21 29.19
C ALA A 28 8.74 -1.11 28.34
N LEU A 29 8.56 0.00 27.63
CA LEU A 29 7.63 0.07 26.52
C LEU A 29 8.15 -0.96 25.51
N ALA A 30 7.59 -2.16 25.56
CA ALA A 30 7.78 -3.16 24.54
C ALA A 30 7.43 -2.47 23.22
N GLU A 31 8.44 -2.23 22.37
CA GLU A 31 8.20 -1.85 21.00
C GLU A 31 7.35 -2.97 20.42
N ILE A 32 6.05 -2.69 20.26
CA ILE A 32 5.13 -3.58 19.59
C ILE A 32 5.76 -3.79 18.21
N SER A 33 6.33 -4.98 18.01
CA SER A 33 6.91 -5.40 16.73
C SER A 33 5.93 -4.99 15.64
N ALA A 34 6.44 -4.38 14.57
CA ALA A 34 5.63 -3.97 13.41
C ALA A 34 4.78 -5.12 12.81
N SER A 35 5.00 -6.36 13.29
CA SER A 35 4.17 -7.55 13.10
C SER A 35 2.78 -7.50 13.76
N ALA A 36 2.59 -6.83 14.91
CA ALA A 36 1.34 -6.91 15.66
C ALA A 36 0.28 -5.86 15.27
N ALA A 37 0.65 -4.80 14.54
CA ALA A 37 -0.34 -3.91 13.92
C ALA A 37 -0.80 -4.52 12.59
N ALA A 38 -2.09 -4.85 12.48
CA ALA A 38 -2.67 -5.32 11.22
C ALA A 38 -2.32 -4.36 10.06
N ARG A 39 -1.92 -4.93 8.91
CA ARG A 39 -1.58 -4.17 7.71
C ARG A 39 -2.69 -3.15 7.38
N PRO A 40 -2.36 -1.89 7.03
CA PRO A 40 -3.36 -0.90 6.66
C PRO A 40 -4.27 -1.44 5.55
N LYS A 41 -5.57 -1.46 5.83
CA LYS A 41 -6.60 -1.76 4.84
C LYS A 41 -6.81 -0.55 3.95
N GLY A 42 -6.90 -0.78 2.66
CA GLY A 42 -7.32 0.22 1.69
C GLY A 42 -8.30 -0.39 0.71
N HIS A 43 -8.70 0.43 -0.25
CA HIS A 43 -9.51 -0.02 -1.36
C HIS A 43 -9.20 0.82 -2.60
N ASP A 44 -9.81 0.50 -3.72
CA ASP A 44 -9.78 1.36 -4.90
C ASP A 44 -11.16 1.47 -5.56
N VAL A 45 -11.42 2.63 -6.14
CA VAL A 45 -12.73 2.98 -6.70
C VAL A 45 -12.59 3.67 -8.04
N SER A 46 -13.67 3.58 -8.81
CA SER A 46 -13.84 4.23 -10.10
C SER A 46 -15.27 4.75 -10.24
N SER A 47 -15.69 5.09 -11.46
CA SER A 47 -17.08 5.45 -11.73
C SER A 47 -18.08 4.33 -11.41
N HIS A 48 -17.64 3.06 -11.34
CA HIS A 48 -18.49 1.93 -10.96
C HIS A 48 -19.12 2.11 -9.58
N GLN A 49 -18.39 2.73 -8.63
CA GLN A 49 -18.88 2.98 -7.27
C GLN A 49 -19.66 4.30 -7.13
N ARG A 50 -19.70 5.15 -8.17
CA ARG A 50 -20.38 6.46 -8.15
C ARG A 50 -19.96 7.31 -6.94
N LYS A 51 -20.92 7.89 -6.20
CA LYS A 51 -20.63 8.63 -4.96
C LYS A 51 -20.34 7.64 -3.82
N VAL A 52 -19.23 7.82 -3.14
CA VAL A 52 -18.80 6.97 -2.02
C VAL A 52 -19.09 7.63 -0.68
N ASN A 53 -19.63 6.87 0.28
CA ASN A 53 -19.75 7.29 1.67
C ASN A 53 -18.42 7.08 2.41
N TRP A 54 -17.61 8.14 2.47
CA TRP A 54 -16.25 8.09 2.99
C TRP A 54 -16.16 7.95 4.51
N SER A 55 -17.10 8.53 5.27
CA SER A 55 -17.14 8.35 6.73
C SER A 55 -17.43 6.89 7.10
N ASN A 56 -18.33 6.23 6.37
CA ASN A 56 -18.59 4.80 6.51
C ASN A 56 -17.38 3.93 6.09
N ALA A 57 -16.69 4.27 4.99
CA ALA A 57 -15.47 3.56 4.62
C ALA A 57 -14.38 3.69 5.70
N LYS A 58 -14.23 4.90 6.29
CA LYS A 58 -13.30 5.17 7.38
C LYS A 58 -13.64 4.38 8.65
N SER A 59 -14.92 4.35 9.06
CA SER A 59 -15.37 3.61 10.24
C SER A 59 -15.17 2.10 10.09
N LYS A 60 -15.32 1.57 8.86
CA LYS A 60 -14.99 0.17 8.50
C LYS A 60 -13.48 -0.13 8.43
N GLY A 61 -12.63 0.85 8.72
CA GLY A 61 -11.20 0.62 8.87
C GLY A 61 -10.34 1.01 7.68
N ALA A 62 -10.89 1.67 6.64
CA ALA A 62 -10.07 2.18 5.54
C ALA A 62 -8.97 3.13 6.06
N ARG A 63 -7.78 3.01 5.49
CA ARG A 63 -6.61 3.84 5.77
C ARG A 63 -6.09 4.54 4.52
N PHE A 64 -6.25 3.90 3.36
CA PHE A 64 -5.96 4.52 2.08
C PHE A 64 -6.97 4.16 0.99
N VAL A 65 -6.95 4.92 -0.10
CA VAL A 65 -7.70 4.62 -1.31
C VAL A 65 -6.93 5.02 -2.57
N TYR A 66 -7.07 4.26 -3.66
CA TYR A 66 -6.77 4.73 -5.01
C TYR A 66 -8.06 5.04 -5.77
N VAL A 67 -8.08 6.14 -6.53
CA VAL A 67 -9.26 6.60 -7.27
C VAL A 67 -8.93 6.68 -8.74
N LYS A 68 -9.74 6.05 -9.62
CA LYS A 68 -9.57 6.16 -11.07
C LYS A 68 -9.70 7.62 -11.46
N ALA A 69 -8.67 8.21 -12.05
CA ALA A 69 -8.75 9.56 -12.59
C ALA A 69 -9.09 9.53 -14.07
N THR A 70 -8.36 8.70 -14.82
CA THR A 70 -8.36 8.73 -16.28
C THR A 70 -8.21 7.35 -16.88
N GLU A 71 -8.60 7.25 -18.13
CA GLU A 71 -8.34 6.11 -18.99
C GLU A 71 -8.00 6.59 -20.39
N SER A 72 -6.95 6.04 -21.00
CA SER A 72 -6.43 6.50 -22.28
C SER A 72 -6.20 8.03 -22.29
N THR A 73 -6.49 8.70 -23.40
CA THR A 73 -6.42 10.17 -23.52
C THR A 73 -7.81 10.81 -23.66
N THR A 74 -8.86 10.04 -23.39
CA THR A 74 -10.23 10.41 -23.75
C THR A 74 -11.21 10.37 -22.58
N TYR A 75 -10.99 9.50 -21.59
CA TYR A 75 -11.91 9.35 -20.47
C TYR A 75 -11.39 9.97 -19.19
N ARG A 76 -12.29 10.67 -18.48
CA ARG A 76 -12.11 11.10 -17.09
C ARG A 76 -13.22 10.55 -16.24
N ASN A 77 -12.89 10.10 -15.04
CA ASN A 77 -13.90 9.65 -14.09
C ASN A 77 -14.76 10.85 -13.61
N PRO A 78 -16.08 10.87 -13.90
CA PRO A 78 -16.95 11.99 -13.52
C PRO A 78 -17.13 12.12 -12.00
N TYR A 79 -16.82 11.07 -11.24
CA TYR A 79 -16.88 11.07 -9.78
C TYR A 79 -15.53 11.38 -9.11
N PHE A 80 -14.46 11.60 -9.89
CA PHE A 80 -13.09 11.76 -9.35
C PHE A 80 -13.01 12.84 -8.27
N GLY A 81 -13.62 14.01 -8.49
CA GLY A 81 -13.60 15.10 -7.50
C GLY A 81 -14.21 14.69 -6.15
N GLN A 82 -15.39 14.06 -6.17
CA GLN A 82 -16.05 13.57 -4.95
C GLN A 82 -15.26 12.46 -4.28
N GLN A 83 -14.71 11.55 -5.08
CA GLN A 83 -14.01 10.38 -4.55
C GLN A 83 -12.63 10.75 -3.99
N TYR A 84 -11.88 11.55 -4.73
CA TYR A 84 -10.54 11.98 -4.36
C TYR A 84 -10.60 12.99 -3.22
N ASN A 85 -11.35 14.10 -3.32
CA ASN A 85 -11.36 15.07 -2.21
C ASN A 85 -12.10 14.53 -0.98
N GLY A 86 -13.27 13.90 -1.18
CA GLY A 86 -14.06 13.37 -0.07
C GLY A 86 -13.34 12.28 0.76
N SER A 87 -12.50 11.45 0.12
CA SER A 87 -11.69 10.48 0.87
C SER A 87 -10.64 11.16 1.75
N ARG A 88 -10.04 12.25 1.28
CA ARG A 88 -9.09 13.03 2.08
C ARG A 88 -9.79 13.74 3.23
N ASP A 89 -10.95 14.33 3.00
CA ASP A 89 -11.73 15.02 4.04
C ASP A 89 -12.12 14.04 5.17
N ALA A 90 -12.40 12.78 4.83
CA ALA A 90 -12.63 11.70 5.80
C ALA A 90 -11.33 11.16 6.48
N GLY A 91 -10.17 11.76 6.21
CA GLY A 91 -8.91 11.38 6.82
C GLY A 91 -8.24 10.13 6.24
N LEU A 92 -8.47 9.82 4.96
CA LEU A 92 -7.75 8.76 4.24
C LEU A 92 -6.53 9.33 3.50
N ILE A 93 -5.48 8.51 3.42
CA ILE A 93 -4.39 8.70 2.46
C ILE A 93 -4.92 8.32 1.07
N ARG A 94 -4.65 9.09 0.04
CA ARG A 94 -5.28 8.88 -1.27
C ARG A 94 -4.31 8.96 -2.43
N GLY A 95 -4.52 8.12 -3.43
CA GLY A 95 -3.82 8.11 -4.70
C GLY A 95 -4.79 8.18 -5.86
N ALA A 96 -4.28 8.53 -7.02
CA ALA A 96 -5.02 8.46 -8.27
C ALA A 96 -4.42 7.35 -9.14
N TYR A 97 -5.22 6.70 -9.98
CA TYR A 97 -4.73 5.76 -10.96
C TYR A 97 -5.22 6.06 -12.38
N HIS A 98 -4.45 5.59 -13.35
CA HIS A 98 -4.71 5.71 -14.77
C HIS A 98 -4.83 4.32 -15.40
N PHE A 99 -5.96 4.05 -16.06
CA PHE A 99 -6.13 2.81 -16.84
C PHE A 99 -5.50 2.97 -18.21
N ALA A 100 -4.47 2.16 -18.47
CA ALA A 100 -3.68 2.24 -19.67
C ALA A 100 -4.40 1.71 -20.90
N MET A 101 -4.24 2.39 -22.03
CA MET A 101 -4.65 1.89 -23.36
C MET A 101 -3.47 1.98 -24.33
N PRO A 102 -2.47 1.08 -24.23
CA PRO A 102 -1.19 1.24 -24.93
C PRO A 102 -1.23 1.29 -26.45
N HIS A 103 -2.31 0.77 -27.06
CA HIS A 103 -2.53 0.77 -28.50
C HIS A 103 -3.12 2.08 -29.04
N GLN A 104 -3.68 2.93 -28.17
CA GLN A 104 -4.36 4.16 -28.61
C GLN A 104 -3.41 5.37 -28.69
N SER A 105 -2.39 5.44 -27.83
CA SER A 105 -1.45 6.55 -27.80
C SER A 105 -0.16 6.17 -27.07
N SER A 106 0.88 7.00 -27.16
CA SER A 106 2.14 6.77 -26.43
C SER A 106 1.96 6.84 -24.90
N GLY A 107 2.87 6.18 -24.16
CA GLY A 107 2.91 6.24 -22.71
C GLY A 107 3.09 7.67 -22.19
N LYS A 108 3.95 8.45 -22.85
CA LYS A 108 4.11 9.88 -22.59
C LYS A 108 2.81 10.67 -22.72
N ALA A 109 2.00 10.41 -23.75
CA ALA A 109 0.73 11.10 -23.95
C ALA A 109 -0.27 10.78 -22.83
N GLN A 110 -0.38 9.51 -22.44
CA GLN A 110 -1.26 9.09 -21.34
C GLN A 110 -0.78 9.59 -19.98
N ALA A 111 0.53 9.63 -19.72
CA ALA A 111 1.08 10.22 -18.50
C ALA A 111 0.74 11.72 -18.37
N ARG A 112 0.88 12.49 -19.46
CA ARG A 112 0.46 13.91 -19.49
C ARG A 112 -1.02 14.08 -19.23
N TYR A 113 -1.84 13.28 -19.93
CA TYR A 113 -3.28 13.32 -19.75
C TYR A 113 -3.67 13.00 -18.31
N PHE A 114 -3.05 11.99 -17.71
CA PHE A 114 -3.28 11.61 -16.34
C PHE A 114 -2.91 12.74 -15.37
N VAL A 115 -1.70 13.30 -15.44
CA VAL A 115 -1.26 14.39 -14.56
C VAL A 115 -2.19 15.61 -14.66
N ASN A 116 -2.58 16.00 -15.88
CA ASN A 116 -3.47 17.14 -16.11
C ASN A 116 -4.90 16.92 -15.57
N ASN A 117 -5.28 15.67 -15.26
CA ASN A 117 -6.64 15.31 -14.88
C ASN A 117 -6.71 14.52 -13.55
N GLY A 118 -5.73 14.69 -12.66
CA GLY A 118 -5.79 14.17 -11.29
C GLY A 118 -4.60 13.32 -10.85
N GLY A 119 -3.69 12.96 -11.76
CA GLY A 119 -2.49 12.16 -11.49
C GLY A 119 -1.31 12.93 -10.90
N GLY A 120 -1.53 14.15 -10.41
CA GLY A 120 -0.50 14.93 -9.73
C GLY A 120 -0.12 14.33 -8.38
N TRP A 121 1.07 14.68 -7.88
CA TRP A 121 1.58 14.20 -6.59
C TRP A 121 2.20 15.35 -5.77
N ARG A 122 2.11 15.24 -4.45
CA ARG A 122 2.72 16.17 -3.49
C ARG A 122 3.30 15.41 -2.30
N ALA A 123 4.42 15.89 -1.77
CA ALA A 123 5.12 15.31 -0.63
C ALA A 123 4.46 15.64 0.73
N ASP A 124 3.14 15.51 0.84
CA ASP A 124 2.35 15.92 2.01
C ASP A 124 2.11 14.77 3.02
N GLY A 125 2.49 13.54 2.67
CA GLY A 125 2.21 12.34 3.47
C GLY A 125 0.75 11.84 3.41
N TRP A 126 -0.06 12.46 2.54
CA TRP A 126 -1.47 12.15 2.30
C TRP A 126 -1.75 11.78 0.84
N THR A 127 -0.88 12.15 -0.08
CA THR A 127 -0.98 11.89 -1.52
C THR A 127 -0.07 10.72 -1.88
N LEU A 128 -0.64 9.56 -2.21
CA LEU A 128 0.11 8.40 -2.70
C LEU A 128 0.72 8.68 -4.07
N PRO A 129 1.84 8.02 -4.42
CA PRO A 129 2.38 8.10 -5.76
C PRO A 129 1.31 7.76 -6.81
N PRO A 130 1.33 8.37 -7.99
CA PRO A 130 0.36 8.05 -9.03
C PRO A 130 0.50 6.58 -9.44
N ALA A 131 -0.61 5.90 -9.73
CA ALA A 131 -0.58 4.50 -10.18
C ALA A 131 -0.87 4.38 -11.69
N LEU A 132 -0.15 3.48 -12.34
CA LEU A 132 -0.41 2.97 -13.67
C LEU A 132 -1.12 1.62 -13.53
N ASP A 133 -2.38 1.57 -13.92
CA ASP A 133 -3.13 0.35 -14.09
C ASP A 133 -2.88 -0.17 -15.52
N ILE A 134 -2.11 -1.25 -15.62
CA ILE A 134 -1.69 -1.85 -16.88
C ILE A 134 -1.96 -3.36 -16.84
N GLU A 135 -3.12 -3.72 -17.37
CA GLU A 135 -3.66 -5.08 -17.28
C GLU A 135 -4.38 -5.49 -18.56
N TYR A 136 -5.23 -6.53 -18.51
CA TYR A 136 -5.84 -7.10 -19.70
C TYR A 136 -6.66 -6.06 -20.45
N ASN A 137 -6.58 -6.10 -21.78
CA ASN A 137 -7.46 -5.28 -22.60
C ASN A 137 -8.93 -5.69 -22.42
N PRO A 138 -9.80 -4.85 -21.86
CA PRO A 138 -11.19 -5.21 -21.63
C PRO A 138 -12.04 -5.05 -22.89
N TYR A 139 -11.53 -4.36 -23.91
CA TYR A 139 -12.26 -4.02 -25.14
C TYR A 139 -12.05 -5.02 -26.29
N ASP A 140 -11.00 -5.85 -26.21
CA ASP A 140 -10.74 -6.90 -27.18
C ASP A 140 -10.04 -8.08 -26.51
N LYS A 141 -10.81 -9.12 -26.20
CA LYS A 141 -10.33 -10.35 -25.55
C LYS A 141 -9.30 -11.12 -26.40
N LYS A 142 -9.32 -10.97 -27.73
CA LYS A 142 -8.32 -11.60 -28.62
C LYS A 142 -6.98 -10.85 -28.55
N ARG A 143 -7.02 -9.55 -28.24
CA ARG A 143 -5.85 -8.68 -28.06
C ARG A 143 -5.64 -8.33 -26.60
N LYS A 144 -5.48 -9.35 -25.75
CA LYS A 144 -5.20 -9.20 -24.30
C LYS A 144 -4.00 -8.30 -23.97
N CYS A 145 -2.99 -8.26 -24.83
CA CYS A 145 -1.81 -7.39 -24.73
C CYS A 145 -1.91 -6.17 -25.67
N TYR A 146 -3.12 -5.73 -25.99
CA TYR A 146 -3.39 -4.57 -26.85
C TYR A 146 -2.81 -4.68 -28.27
N GLY A 147 -2.50 -5.88 -28.74
CA GLY A 147 -1.85 -6.11 -30.05
C GLY A 147 -0.38 -5.68 -30.10
N LEU A 148 0.25 -5.45 -28.95
CA LEU A 148 1.67 -5.10 -28.86
C LEU A 148 2.54 -6.33 -28.61
N SER A 149 3.77 -6.29 -29.15
CA SER A 149 4.84 -7.20 -28.72
C SER A 149 5.32 -6.85 -27.31
N ASN A 150 5.97 -7.81 -26.65
CA ASN A 150 6.56 -7.61 -25.32
C ASN A 150 7.51 -6.40 -25.27
N SER A 151 8.39 -6.25 -26.27
CA SER A 151 9.33 -5.12 -26.34
C SER A 151 8.62 -3.77 -26.49
N ARG A 152 7.57 -3.70 -27.31
CA ARG A 152 6.76 -2.49 -27.46
C ARG A 152 5.98 -2.15 -26.18
N MET A 153 5.47 -3.15 -25.48
CA MET A 153 4.80 -2.95 -24.19
C MET A 153 5.77 -2.40 -23.14
N VAL A 154 6.96 -3.01 -23.00
CA VAL A 154 8.02 -2.54 -22.10
C VAL A 154 8.45 -1.10 -22.44
N GLY A 155 8.62 -0.79 -23.73
CA GLY A 155 8.93 0.56 -24.20
C GLY A 155 7.82 1.57 -23.86
N TRP A 156 6.56 1.16 -23.98
CA TRP A 156 5.41 1.99 -23.64
C TRP A 156 5.35 2.31 -22.14
N ILE A 157 5.50 1.29 -21.28
CA ILE A 157 5.50 1.44 -19.81
C ILE A 157 6.67 2.33 -19.40
N THR A 158 7.86 2.14 -20.00
CA THR A 158 9.03 2.99 -19.76
C THR A 158 8.75 4.45 -20.12
N SER A 159 8.12 4.71 -21.27
CA SER A 159 7.73 6.05 -21.71
C SER A 159 6.78 6.73 -20.73
N PHE A 160 5.74 6.02 -20.28
CA PHE A 160 4.80 6.51 -19.27
C PHE A 160 5.52 6.84 -17.96
N SER A 161 6.30 5.89 -17.42
CA SER A 161 6.98 6.04 -16.14
C SER A 161 8.01 7.16 -16.11
N ASN A 162 8.75 7.36 -17.21
CA ASN A 162 9.72 8.45 -17.31
C ASN A 162 9.03 9.82 -17.35
N GLU A 163 7.91 9.94 -18.08
CA GLU A 163 7.14 11.18 -18.11
C GLU A 163 6.48 11.48 -16.76
N MET A 164 5.96 10.46 -16.06
CA MET A 164 5.45 10.62 -14.69
C MET A 164 6.54 11.11 -13.73
N LYS A 165 7.74 10.51 -13.79
CA LYS A 165 8.87 10.96 -12.97
C LYS A 165 9.27 12.39 -13.29
N ARG A 166 9.27 12.78 -14.56
CA ARG A 166 9.56 14.15 -15.00
C ARG A 166 8.53 15.15 -14.49
N LEU A 167 7.24 14.81 -14.55
CA LEU A 167 6.14 15.71 -14.21
C LEU A 167 5.87 15.81 -12.71
N THR A 168 6.12 14.73 -11.95
CA THR A 168 5.68 14.63 -10.55
C THR A 168 6.82 14.37 -9.57
N GLY A 169 8.03 14.08 -10.05
CA GLY A 169 9.12 13.63 -9.20
C GLY A 169 8.96 12.19 -8.69
N ARG A 170 7.90 11.45 -9.05
CA ARG A 170 7.68 10.06 -8.66
C ARG A 170 7.53 9.14 -9.87
N ARG A 171 8.14 7.95 -9.80
CA ARG A 171 7.77 6.85 -10.70
C ARG A 171 6.40 6.31 -10.25
N PRO A 172 5.55 5.86 -11.18
CA PRO A 172 4.24 5.38 -10.81
C PRO A 172 4.32 4.06 -10.05
N VAL A 173 3.33 3.78 -9.21
CA VAL A 173 3.04 2.41 -8.78
C VAL A 173 2.53 1.64 -9.98
N ILE A 174 2.98 0.41 -10.20
CA ILE A 174 2.46 -0.44 -11.28
C ILE A 174 1.43 -1.39 -10.69
N TYR A 175 0.17 -1.24 -11.11
CA TYR A 175 -0.89 -2.20 -10.90
C TYR A 175 -0.95 -3.19 -12.06
N THR A 176 -0.94 -4.50 -11.74
CA THR A 176 -1.02 -5.59 -12.72
C THR A 176 -1.36 -6.92 -12.03
N THR A 177 -1.63 -7.96 -12.82
CA THR A 177 -1.52 -9.37 -12.39
C THR A 177 -0.18 -9.96 -12.80
N THR A 178 0.31 -10.99 -12.10
CA THR A 178 1.53 -11.73 -12.48
C THR A 178 1.39 -12.39 -13.84
N HIS A 179 0.22 -12.96 -14.14
CA HIS A 179 -0.02 -13.62 -15.43
C HIS A 179 0.00 -12.63 -16.60
N TRP A 180 -0.67 -11.47 -16.46
CA TRP A 180 -0.63 -10.43 -17.49
C TRP A 180 0.80 -9.95 -17.72
N TRP A 181 1.55 -9.70 -16.64
CA TRP A 181 2.94 -9.23 -16.74
C TRP A 181 3.82 -10.22 -17.49
N LYS A 182 3.77 -11.52 -17.14
CA LYS A 182 4.49 -12.58 -17.85
C LYS A 182 4.14 -12.60 -19.32
N THR A 183 2.84 -12.57 -19.61
CA THR A 183 2.31 -12.70 -20.97
C THR A 183 2.66 -11.51 -21.86
N CYS A 184 2.47 -10.29 -21.37
CA CYS A 184 2.47 -9.09 -22.20
C CYS A 184 3.76 -8.27 -22.12
N THR A 185 4.68 -8.61 -21.21
CA THR A 185 6.00 -7.97 -21.10
C THR A 185 7.16 -8.94 -21.28
N GLY A 186 6.88 -10.23 -21.45
CA GLY A 186 7.92 -11.27 -21.41
C GLY A 186 8.52 -11.43 -20.02
N ASN A 187 7.73 -11.15 -18.98
CA ASN A 187 8.17 -11.12 -17.58
C ASN A 187 9.37 -10.19 -17.35
N SER A 188 9.31 -8.97 -17.89
CA SER A 188 10.42 -8.01 -17.85
C SER A 188 10.82 -7.68 -16.40
N THR A 189 12.13 -7.66 -16.12
CA THR A 189 12.72 -7.28 -14.83
C THR A 189 13.02 -5.79 -14.70
N ALA A 190 12.81 -4.99 -15.76
CA ALA A 190 13.28 -3.61 -15.86
C ALA A 190 12.65 -2.63 -14.84
N PHE A 191 11.56 -3.02 -14.19
CA PHE A 191 10.74 -2.14 -13.35
C PHE A 191 10.79 -2.48 -11.86
N GLY A 192 11.20 -3.70 -11.50
CA GLY A 192 11.14 -4.22 -10.13
C GLY A 192 12.02 -3.50 -9.12
N GLY A 193 13.12 -2.90 -9.58
CA GLY A 193 14.05 -2.14 -8.72
C GLY A 193 13.65 -0.69 -8.46
N ASN A 194 12.69 -0.13 -9.20
CA ASN A 194 12.39 1.30 -9.15
C ASN A 194 10.90 1.67 -9.26
N HIS A 195 9.98 0.70 -9.31
CA HIS A 195 8.54 0.90 -9.21
C HIS A 195 7.98 0.10 -8.04
N ALA A 196 7.07 0.70 -7.27
CA ALA A 196 6.28 -0.06 -6.31
C ALA A 196 5.30 -0.96 -7.06
N LEU A 197 5.14 -2.20 -6.59
CA LEU A 197 4.17 -3.16 -7.14
C LEU A 197 2.84 -3.07 -6.39
N TRP A 198 1.76 -2.90 -7.14
CA TRP A 198 0.41 -3.16 -6.70
C TRP A 198 -0.08 -4.43 -7.40
N LEU A 199 -0.08 -5.55 -6.70
CA LEU A 199 -0.40 -6.84 -7.31
C LEU A 199 -1.89 -7.17 -7.12
N ALA A 200 -2.57 -7.51 -8.21
CA ALA A 200 -3.90 -8.12 -8.16
C ALA A 200 -3.81 -9.64 -8.12
N ARG A 201 -4.36 -10.24 -7.06
CA ARG A 201 -4.58 -11.67 -6.91
C ARG A 201 -5.65 -11.91 -5.85
N TYR A 202 -6.82 -12.38 -6.28
CA TYR A 202 -7.99 -12.55 -5.40
C TYR A 202 -7.96 -13.91 -4.69
N ASP A 203 -7.14 -13.99 -3.65
CA ASP A 203 -6.84 -15.25 -2.96
C ASP A 203 -6.57 -14.97 -1.48
N SER A 204 -7.34 -15.55 -0.56
CA SER A 204 -7.13 -15.30 0.87
C SER A 204 -5.82 -15.90 1.40
N ALA A 205 -5.22 -16.87 0.71
CA ALA A 205 -3.98 -17.53 1.14
C ALA A 205 -2.73 -16.67 0.92
N GLY A 206 -2.76 -15.72 -0.02
CA GLY A 206 -1.65 -14.78 -0.22
C GLY A 206 -1.51 -14.23 -1.64
N ALA A 207 -0.63 -13.24 -1.76
CA ALA A 207 -0.31 -12.57 -3.03
C ALA A 207 0.43 -13.49 -4.05
N GLY A 208 1.01 -14.59 -3.57
CA GLY A 208 1.70 -15.62 -4.34
C GLY A 208 2.86 -15.13 -5.20
N GLU A 209 3.06 -15.74 -6.37
CA GLU A 209 4.20 -15.43 -7.24
C GLU A 209 4.15 -13.98 -7.72
N LEU A 210 5.28 -13.27 -7.57
CA LEU A 210 5.43 -11.89 -8.04
C LEU A 210 5.95 -11.87 -9.48
N PRO A 211 5.62 -10.84 -10.26
CA PRO A 211 6.29 -10.60 -11.53
C PRO A 211 7.80 -10.39 -11.33
N ALA A 212 8.61 -10.78 -12.31
CA ALA A 212 10.05 -10.79 -12.15
C ALA A 212 10.64 -9.39 -11.86
N GLY A 213 11.69 -9.38 -11.05
CA GLY A 213 12.37 -8.16 -10.60
C GLY A 213 11.80 -7.58 -9.30
N TRP A 214 10.52 -7.81 -8.96
CA TRP A 214 9.97 -7.39 -7.67
C TRP A 214 10.27 -8.41 -6.57
N LYS A 215 10.82 -7.92 -5.46
CA LYS A 215 11.10 -8.74 -4.27
C LYS A 215 9.91 -8.81 -3.30
N PHE A 216 9.01 -7.84 -3.39
CA PHE A 216 7.82 -7.72 -2.54
C PHE A 216 6.74 -6.94 -3.28
N TRP A 217 5.48 -7.23 -2.98
CA TRP A 217 4.37 -6.33 -3.30
C TRP A 217 4.37 -5.17 -2.30
N THR A 218 4.03 -3.97 -2.77
CA THR A 218 3.79 -2.78 -1.93
C THR A 218 2.32 -2.69 -1.55
N ILE A 219 1.44 -2.96 -2.51
CA ILE A 219 0.00 -3.06 -2.32
C ILE A 219 -0.45 -4.41 -2.90
N TRP A 220 -1.38 -5.06 -2.23
CA TRP A 220 -2.01 -6.28 -2.71
C TRP A 220 -3.52 -6.10 -2.76
N GLN A 221 -4.09 -6.17 -3.96
CA GLN A 221 -5.53 -6.26 -4.17
C GLN A 221 -5.93 -7.72 -4.04
N TYR A 222 -6.57 -8.05 -2.93
CA TYR A 222 -6.81 -9.44 -2.49
C TYR A 222 -8.27 -9.88 -2.71
N ASP A 223 -9.14 -8.95 -3.06
CA ASP A 223 -10.56 -9.18 -3.32
C ASP A 223 -11.10 -8.08 -4.24
N ASN A 224 -12.06 -8.41 -5.09
CA ASN A 224 -12.61 -7.53 -6.12
C ASN A 224 -14.05 -7.07 -5.85
N GLY A 225 -14.40 -6.87 -4.57
CA GLY A 225 -15.65 -6.22 -4.19
C GLY A 225 -16.63 -7.08 -3.38
N SER A 226 -16.20 -8.26 -2.91
CA SER A 226 -16.97 -9.03 -1.92
C SER A 226 -16.73 -8.53 -0.49
N GLY A 227 -15.68 -7.75 -0.28
CA GLY A 227 -15.35 -7.16 1.02
C GLY A 227 -16.23 -5.99 1.46
N SER A 228 -15.94 -5.49 2.66
CA SER A 228 -16.79 -4.48 3.33
C SER A 228 -16.56 -3.03 2.90
N LEU A 229 -15.42 -2.73 2.25
CA LEU A 229 -15.11 -1.40 1.72
C LEU A 229 -15.68 -1.24 0.30
N PRO A 230 -15.90 0.00 -0.19
CA PRO A 230 -16.30 0.22 -1.58
C PRO A 230 -15.27 -0.30 -2.57
N GLY A 231 -15.70 -0.90 -3.68
CA GLY A 231 -14.80 -1.37 -4.73
C GLY A 231 -13.85 -2.47 -4.25
N ASP A 232 -12.65 -2.50 -4.81
CA ASP A 232 -11.73 -3.62 -4.63
C ASP A 232 -10.90 -3.45 -3.35
N GLN A 233 -10.65 -4.56 -2.65
CA GLN A 233 -10.06 -4.54 -1.32
C GLN A 233 -8.54 -4.69 -1.40
N ASN A 234 -7.84 -3.85 -0.64
CA ASN A 234 -6.39 -3.74 -0.70
C ASN A 234 -5.72 -3.81 0.67
N LEU A 235 -4.50 -4.33 0.69
CA LEU A 235 -3.59 -4.29 1.84
C LEU A 235 -2.29 -3.58 1.46
N PHE A 236 -1.78 -2.74 2.35
CA PHE A 236 -0.44 -2.16 2.22
C PHE A 236 0.60 -3.03 2.95
N ASN A 237 1.75 -3.26 2.31
CA ASN A 237 2.84 -4.04 2.91
C ASN A 237 3.68 -3.21 3.89
N GLY A 238 3.18 -3.04 5.11
CA GLY A 238 3.90 -2.36 6.19
C GLY A 238 2.96 -1.75 7.20
N SER A 239 3.50 -0.94 8.12
CA SER A 239 2.70 -0.22 9.11
C SER A 239 2.07 1.05 8.53
N THR A 240 1.11 1.63 9.26
CA THR A 240 0.54 2.96 8.92
C THR A 240 1.60 4.06 8.81
N SER A 241 2.66 4.00 9.61
CA SER A 241 3.80 4.93 9.51
C SER A 241 4.55 4.76 8.18
N ARG A 242 4.78 3.51 7.74
CA ARG A 242 5.38 3.23 6.43
C ARG A 242 4.48 3.68 5.28
N LEU A 243 3.16 3.54 5.40
CA LEU A 243 2.20 4.05 4.41
C LEU A 243 2.28 5.58 4.27
N LYS A 244 2.36 6.32 5.39
CA LYS A 244 2.56 7.78 5.37
C LYS A 244 3.89 8.18 4.74
N LYS A 245 4.98 7.46 5.06
CA LYS A 245 6.29 7.67 4.43
C LYS A 245 6.23 7.41 2.92
N PHE A 246 5.57 6.32 2.51
CA PHE A 246 5.38 5.98 1.10
C PHE A 246 4.64 7.09 0.32
N ALA A 247 3.58 7.65 0.92
CA ALA A 247 2.87 8.80 0.38
C ALA A 247 3.77 10.04 0.27
N ARG A 248 4.55 10.34 1.32
CA ARG A 248 5.47 11.51 1.34
C ARG A 248 6.64 11.41 0.35
N GLY A 249 7.04 10.20 -0.02
CA GLY A 249 8.22 9.97 -0.88
C GLY A 249 9.51 9.87 -0.11
#